data_AF-W9Y3E9-F1
#
_entry.id   AF-W9Y3E9-F1
#
_cell.length_a   1.000
_cell.length_b   1.000
_cell.length_c   1.000
_cell.angle_alpha   90.00
_cell.angle_beta   90.00
_cell.angle_gamma   90.00
#
_symmetry.space_group_name_H-M   'P 1'
#
loop_
_entity.id
_entity.type
_entity.pdbx_description
1 polymer ?
#
loop_
_entity_poly.entity_id
_entity_poly.type
_entity_poly.pdbx_seq_one_letter_code
_entity_poly.pdbx_strand_id
1 'polypeptide(L)'
;MPLSSFSLNYGNVGFVLHSVVEVPACLNFFLFPSDQLGRESPHAHAVVRQYAVLLFSSVLVAVAFVGRPVDDLSGRVAAALALYHIAPSVRSLARLTRQAQLRQPLVLSEAFLYLIVHALCGAALLHHFITAIYNS
;
A
#
# COMPACT_ATOMS: atom_id res chain seq x y z
N MET A 1 -33.28 13.03 4.33
CA MET A 1 -31.91 12.48 4.46
C MET A 1 -31.14 12.97 3.25
N PRO A 2 -30.25 13.96 3.35
CA PRO A 2 -29.54 14.42 2.18
C PRO A 2 -28.53 13.33 1.79
N LEU A 3 -28.60 12.87 0.55
CA LEU A 3 -27.55 12.08 -0.08
C LEU A 3 -26.31 12.97 -0.10
N SER A 4 -25.37 12.72 0.82
CA SER A 4 -24.07 13.37 0.82
C SER A 4 -23.43 13.08 -0.53
N SER A 5 -23.30 14.10 -1.36
CA SER A 5 -22.48 14.05 -2.56
C SER A 5 -21.11 13.53 -2.16
N PHE A 6 -20.68 12.43 -2.78
CA PHE A 6 -19.35 11.85 -2.62
C PHE A 6 -18.34 12.81 -3.27
N SER A 7 -18.11 13.97 -2.64
CA SER A 7 -17.01 14.84 -2.99
C SER A 7 -15.75 14.10 -2.56
N LEU A 8 -14.99 13.61 -3.54
CA LEU A 8 -13.61 13.17 -3.31
C LEU A 8 -12.85 14.37 -2.74
N ASN A 9 -12.75 14.42 -1.42
CA ASN A 9 -11.93 15.41 -0.75
C ASN A 9 -10.49 15.08 -1.13
N TYR A 10 -9.81 16.02 -1.81
CA TYR A 10 -8.42 15.82 -2.26
C TYR A 10 -7.47 15.42 -1.13
N GLY A 11 -7.83 15.69 0.14
CA GLY A 11 -7.11 15.22 1.32
C GLY A 11 -7.01 13.69 1.41
N ASN A 12 -8.06 12.95 1.03
CA ASN A 12 -8.15 11.51 1.27
C ASN A 12 -7.56 10.64 0.15
N VAL A 13 -6.84 11.25 -0.80
CA VAL A 13 -6.25 10.56 -1.96
C VAL A 13 -5.29 9.45 -1.51
N GLY A 14 -4.56 9.62 -0.41
CA GLY A 14 -3.68 8.58 0.14
C GLY A 14 -4.43 7.28 0.47
N PHE A 15 -5.61 7.37 1.09
CA PHE A 15 -6.44 6.20 1.41
C PHE A 15 -7.01 5.53 0.16
N VAL A 16 -7.39 6.32 -0.85
CA VAL A 16 -7.86 5.80 -2.14
C VAL A 16 -6.72 5.04 -2.84
N LEU A 17 -5.54 5.64 -2.94
CA LEU A 17 -4.38 5.02 -3.57
C LEU A 17 -3.98 3.71 -2.87
N HIS A 18 -3.90 3.71 -1.54
CA HIS A 18 -3.63 2.50 -0.76
C HIS A 18 -4.65 1.41 -1.09
N SER A 19 -5.94 1.74 -1.10
CA SER A 19 -7.00 0.77 -1.38
C SER A 19 -6.89 0.18 -2.79
N VAL A 20 -6.73 1.02 -3.81
CA VAL A 20 -6.68 0.57 -5.21
C VAL A 20 -5.43 -0.27 -5.50
N VAL A 21 -4.29 0.10 -4.92
CA VAL A 21 -3.01 -0.61 -5.13
C VAL A 21 -2.96 -1.93 -4.38
N GLU A 22 -3.41 -1.95 -3.12
CA GLU A 22 -3.21 -3.10 -2.26
C GLU A 22 -4.30 -4.17 -2.45
N VAL A 23 -5.49 -3.86 -3.00
CA VAL A 23 -6.51 -4.89 -3.32
C VAL A 23 -5.99 -5.97 -4.29
N PRO A 24 -5.41 -5.63 -5.46
CA PRO A 24 -4.78 -6.63 -6.34
C PRO A 24 -3.67 -7.41 -5.63
N ALA A 25 -2.87 -6.75 -4.78
CA ALA A 25 -1.80 -7.41 -4.03
C ALA A 25 -2.35 -8.43 -3.02
N CYS A 26 -3.44 -8.10 -2.31
CA CYS A 26 -4.14 -9.02 -1.41
C CYS A 26 -4.59 -10.28 -2.15
N LEU A 27 -5.27 -10.10 -3.28
CA LEU A 27 -5.76 -11.21 -4.09
C LEU A 27 -4.60 -12.08 -4.58
N ASN A 28 -3.52 -11.45 -5.03
CA ASN A 28 -2.34 -12.16 -5.51
C ASN A 28 -1.67 -12.99 -4.40
N PHE A 29 -1.45 -12.41 -3.23
CA PHE A 29 -0.83 -13.12 -2.10
C PHE A 29 -1.73 -14.26 -1.57
N PHE A 30 -3.05 -14.07 -1.60
CA PHE A 30 -3.97 -15.08 -1.11
C PHE A 30 -4.15 -16.26 -2.07
N LEU A 31 -4.36 -15.97 -3.36
CA LEU A 31 -4.65 -16.96 -4.40
C LEU A 31 -3.39 -17.61 -4.96
N PHE A 32 -2.28 -16.87 -5.07
CA PHE A 32 -1.04 -17.30 -5.71
C PHE A 32 0.19 -17.15 -4.79
N PRO A 33 0.20 -17.77 -3.59
CA PRO A 33 1.34 -17.64 -2.66
C PRO A 33 2.64 -18.23 -3.22
N SER A 34 2.55 -19.17 -4.19
CA SER A 34 3.70 -19.74 -4.90
C SER A 34 4.47 -18.73 -5.77
N ASP A 35 3.83 -17.62 -6.15
CA ASP A 35 4.48 -16.55 -6.90
C ASP A 35 5.30 -15.64 -5.97
N GLN A 36 5.06 -15.73 -4.66
CA GLN A 36 5.80 -15.01 -3.63
C GLN A 36 6.96 -15.83 -3.08
N LEU A 37 6.73 -17.14 -2.88
CA LEU A 37 7.68 -18.07 -2.30
C LEU A 37 7.70 -19.38 -3.09
N GLY A 38 8.87 -20.02 -3.15
CA GLY A 38 9.04 -21.31 -3.84
C GLY A 38 8.01 -22.35 -3.42
N ARG A 39 7.67 -23.25 -4.35
CA ARG A 39 6.56 -24.23 -4.21
C ARG A 39 6.70 -25.21 -3.04
N GLU A 40 7.89 -25.39 -2.50
CA GLU A 40 8.21 -26.44 -1.52
C GLU A 40 7.97 -26.05 -0.05
N SER A 41 7.24 -24.97 0.25
CA SER A 41 6.99 -24.53 1.63
C SER A 41 5.52 -24.26 1.96
N PRO A 42 4.73 -25.31 2.29
CA PRO A 42 3.32 -25.17 2.67
C PRO A 42 3.09 -24.25 3.87
N HIS A 43 3.99 -24.30 4.87
CA HIS A 43 3.91 -23.42 6.04
C HIS A 43 4.15 -21.95 5.66
N ALA A 44 5.08 -21.67 4.76
CA ALA A 44 5.31 -20.31 4.31
C ALA A 44 4.15 -19.79 3.44
N HIS A 45 3.49 -20.65 2.67
CA HIS A 45 2.26 -20.27 1.96
C HIS A 45 1.12 -19.91 2.90
N ALA A 46 0.96 -20.63 4.02
CA ALA A 46 -0.02 -20.27 5.05
C ALA A 46 0.27 -18.88 5.64
N VAL A 47 1.55 -18.59 5.92
CA VAL A 47 1.99 -17.26 6.38
C VAL A 47 1.70 -16.19 5.34
N VAL A 48 2.00 -16.42 4.06
CA VAL A 48 1.70 -15.46 2.98
C VAL A 48 0.21 -15.16 2.88
N ARG A 49 -0.66 -16.17 3.01
CA ARG A 49 -2.12 -15.97 3.03
C ARG A 49 -2.58 -15.18 4.25
N GLN A 50 -2.00 -15.43 5.43
CA GLN A 50 -2.28 -14.63 6.62
C GLN A 50 -1.84 -13.17 6.43
N TYR A 51 -0.68 -12.92 5.83
CA TYR A 51 -0.25 -11.57 5.43
C TYR A 51 -1.22 -10.92 4.45
N ALA A 52 -1.78 -11.69 3.50
CA ALA A 52 -2.78 -11.18 2.57
C ALA A 52 -4.05 -10.71 3.29
N VAL A 53 -4.53 -11.45 4.31
CA VAL A 53 -5.69 -11.05 5.12
C VAL A 53 -5.37 -9.82 5.98
N LEU A 54 -4.17 -9.72 6.53
CA LEU A 54 -3.74 -8.53 7.28
C LEU A 54 -3.68 -7.29 6.38
N LEU A 55 -3.15 -7.43 5.16
CA LEU A 55 -3.13 -6.37 4.16
C LEU A 55 -4.55 -5.99 3.72
N PHE A 56 -5.43 -6.96 3.54
CA PHE A 56 -6.83 -6.68 3.23
C PHE A 56 -7.53 -5.93 4.37
N SER A 57 -7.15 -6.21 5.62
CA SER A 57 -7.66 -5.46 6.77
C SER A 57 -7.22 -3.99 6.73
N SER A 58 -5.98 -3.69 6.30
CA SER A 58 -5.53 -2.29 6.14
C SER A 58 -6.26 -1.58 4.98
N VAL A 59 -6.61 -2.31 3.92
CA VAL A 59 -7.49 -1.80 2.85
C VAL A 59 -8.86 -1.43 3.41
N LEU A 60 -9.50 -2.30 4.20
CA LEU A 60 -10.80 -1.99 4.79
C LEU A 60 -10.75 -0.77 5.70
N VAL A 61 -9.67 -0.62 6.49
CA VAL A 61 -9.42 0.59 7.27
C VAL A 61 -9.28 1.78 6.34
N ALA A 62 -8.48 1.73 5.29
CA ALA A 62 -8.33 2.84 4.35
C ALA A 62 -9.67 3.26 3.71
N VAL A 63 -10.47 2.30 3.25
CA VAL A 63 -11.81 2.55 2.68
C VAL A 63 -12.72 3.27 3.66
N ALA A 64 -12.71 2.90 4.95
CA ALA A 64 -13.49 3.58 5.98
C ALA A 64 -13.10 5.06 6.17
N PHE A 65 -11.88 5.44 5.80
CA PHE A 65 -11.37 6.81 5.90
C PHE A 65 -11.47 7.62 4.60
N VAL A 66 -11.83 7.01 3.45
CA VAL A 66 -11.96 7.73 2.16
C VAL A 66 -12.97 8.87 2.21
N GLY A 67 -14.09 8.70 2.92
CA GLY A 67 -15.14 9.72 3.06
C GLY A 67 -15.06 10.55 4.34
N ARG A 68 -14.05 10.32 5.19
CA ARG A 68 -13.95 10.97 6.50
C ARG A 68 -13.33 12.37 6.37
N PRO A 69 -13.71 13.35 7.20
CA PRO A 69 -12.97 14.60 7.32
C PRO A 69 -11.50 14.37 7.68
N VAL A 70 -10.64 15.28 7.23
CA VAL A 70 -9.22 15.28 7.61
C VAL A 70 -9.10 15.80 9.05
N ASP A 71 -8.93 14.88 9.99
CA ASP A 71 -8.77 15.10 11.43
C ASP A 71 -7.55 14.35 12.01
N ASP A 72 -7.19 14.60 13.28
CA ASP A 72 -6.06 13.95 13.97
C ASP A 72 -6.10 12.42 13.90
N LEU A 73 -7.29 11.82 14.04
CA LEU A 73 -7.46 10.37 13.92
C LEU A 73 -7.10 9.89 12.51
N SER A 74 -7.65 10.52 11.47
CA SER A 74 -7.32 10.20 10.08
C SER A 74 -5.84 10.39 9.78
N GLY A 75 -5.21 11.40 10.37
CA GLY A 75 -3.78 11.65 10.25
C GLY A 75 -2.94 10.50 10.82
N ARG A 76 -3.25 10.05 12.05
CA ARG A 76 -2.51 8.95 12.69
C ARG A 76 -2.67 7.63 11.94
N VAL A 77 -3.87 7.35 11.43
CA VAL A 77 -4.11 6.17 10.59
C VAL A 77 -3.33 6.29 9.27
N ALA A 78 -3.33 7.45 8.62
CA ALA A 78 -2.56 7.68 7.40
C ALA A 78 -1.05 7.49 7.64
N ALA A 79 -0.51 7.97 8.76
CA ALA A 79 0.89 7.76 9.13
C ALA A 79 1.24 6.27 9.31
N ALA A 80 0.37 5.49 9.96
CA ALA A 80 0.56 4.05 10.12
C ALA A 80 0.57 3.31 8.77
N LEU A 81 -0.33 3.68 7.86
CA LEU A 81 -0.35 3.11 6.51
C LEU A 81 0.83 3.59 5.64
N ALA A 82 1.30 4.83 5.84
CA ALA A 82 2.50 5.33 5.16
C ALA A 82 3.75 4.51 5.56
N LEU A 83 3.86 4.18 6.86
CA LEU A 83 4.94 3.32 7.38
C LEU A 83 4.92 1.93 6.73
N TYR A 84 3.74 1.34 6.51
CA TYR A 84 3.63 0.05 5.83
C TYR A 84 4.33 0.06 4.45
N HIS A 85 4.21 1.15 3.68
CA HIS A 85 4.80 1.25 2.33
C HIS A 85 6.34 1.28 2.31
N ILE A 86 7.01 1.45 3.45
CA ILE A 86 8.48 1.36 3.53
C ILE A 86 8.94 -0.06 3.21
N ALA A 87 8.32 -1.10 3.78
CA ALA A 87 8.79 -2.47 3.61
C ALA A 87 8.70 -2.98 2.14
N PRO A 88 7.59 -2.80 1.41
CA PRO A 88 7.52 -3.09 -0.02
C PRO A 88 8.51 -2.25 -0.86
N SER A 89 8.75 -0.99 -0.48
CA SER A 89 9.72 -0.13 -1.17
C SER A 89 11.16 -0.66 -1.02
N VAL A 90 11.56 -1.03 0.21
CA VAL A 90 12.87 -1.64 0.48
C VAL A 90 13.02 -2.96 -0.29
N ARG A 91 11.98 -3.81 -0.32
CA ARG A 91 11.99 -5.06 -1.09
C ARG A 91 12.18 -4.81 -2.59
N SER A 92 11.48 -3.83 -3.15
CA SER A 92 11.60 -3.46 -4.56
C SER A 92 12.97 -2.87 -4.89
N LEU A 93 13.51 -2.02 -4.00
CA LEU A 93 14.84 -1.47 -4.14
C LEU A 93 15.92 -2.57 -4.13
N ALA A 94 15.84 -3.52 -3.19
CA ALA A 94 16.77 -4.65 -3.14
C ALA A 94 16.73 -5.49 -4.44
N ARG A 95 15.55 -5.70 -5.03
CA ARG A 95 15.41 -6.35 -6.33
C ARG A 95 16.07 -5.54 -7.44
N LEU A 96 15.86 -4.22 -7.50
CA LEU A 96 16.48 -3.34 -8.49
C LEU A 96 18.01 -3.34 -8.38
N THR A 97 18.55 -3.28 -7.16
CA THR A 97 19.99 -3.35 -6.94
C THR A 97 20.56 -4.66 -7.49
N ARG A 98 19.88 -5.78 -7.28
CA ARG A 98 20.27 -7.09 -7.84
C ARG A 98 20.19 -7.11 -9.37
N GLN A 99 19.13 -6.54 -9.96
CA GLN A 99 18.99 -6.43 -11.41
C GLN A 99 20.09 -5.58 -12.04
N ALA A 100 20.48 -4.48 -11.38
CA ALA A 100 21.57 -3.62 -11.82
C ALA A 100 22.91 -4.36 -11.82
N GLN A 101 23.20 -5.14 -10.78
CA GLN A 101 24.39 -6.00 -10.70
C GLN A 101 24.42 -7.02 -11.84
N LEU A 102 23.26 -7.56 -12.22
CA LEU A 102 23.10 -8.53 -13.31
C LEU A 102 22.95 -7.87 -14.70
N ARG A 103 23.09 -6.54 -14.80
CA ARG A 103 22.91 -5.75 -16.06
C ARG A 103 21.56 -5.99 -16.75
N GLN A 104 20.51 -6.22 -15.97
CA GLN A 104 19.14 -6.36 -16.47
C GLN A 104 18.46 -4.99 -16.64
N PRO A 105 17.45 -4.87 -17.52
CA PRO A 105 16.71 -3.62 -17.70
C PRO A 105 16.01 -3.20 -16.39
N LEU A 106 16.22 -1.95 -15.98
CA LEU A 106 15.74 -1.41 -14.71
C LEU A 106 14.37 -0.72 -14.83
N VAL A 107 14.23 0.21 -15.78
CA VAL A 107 13.08 1.13 -15.86
C VAL A 107 11.77 0.42 -16.26
N LEU A 108 11.87 -0.64 -17.07
CA LEU A 108 10.72 -1.46 -17.49
C LEU A 108 10.54 -2.71 -16.63
N SER A 109 11.16 -2.75 -15.45
CA SER A 109 11.02 -3.88 -14.53
C SER A 109 9.81 -3.70 -13.62
N GLU A 110 9.18 -4.81 -13.25
CA GLU A 110 8.16 -4.83 -12.20
C GLU A 110 8.68 -4.25 -10.88
N ALA A 111 9.95 -4.46 -10.56
CA ALA A 111 10.56 -3.93 -9.34
C ALA A 111 10.56 -2.39 -9.31
N PHE A 112 10.83 -1.77 -10.46
CA PHE A 112 10.77 -0.31 -10.60
C PHE A 112 9.34 0.19 -10.45
N LEU A 113 8.39 -0.44 -11.14
CA LEU A 113 6.97 -0.09 -11.02
C LEU A 113 6.48 -0.18 -9.57
N TYR A 114 6.77 -1.30 -8.89
CA TYR A 114 6.38 -1.46 -7.48
C TYR A 114 7.03 -0.42 -6.57
N LEU A 115 8.30 -0.06 -6.80
CA LEU A 115 8.96 0.99 -6.03
C LEU A 115 8.24 2.33 -6.20
N ILE A 116 7.95 2.73 -7.45
CA ILE A 116 7.26 4.00 -7.72
C ILE A 116 5.87 4.01 -7.12
N VAL A 117 5.08 2.94 -7.31
CA VAL A 117 3.72 2.86 -6.79
C VAL A 117 3.69 2.95 -5.26
N HIS A 118 4.56 2.23 -4.56
CA HIS A 118 4.60 2.30 -3.09
C HIS A 118 5.18 3.63 -2.58
N ALA A 119 6.14 4.24 -3.29
CA ALA A 119 6.63 5.58 -2.96
C ALA A 119 5.53 6.64 -3.09
N LEU A 120 4.74 6.59 -4.16
CA LEU A 120 3.61 7.50 -4.38
C LEU A 120 2.50 7.30 -3.34
N CYS A 121 2.13 6.05 -3.02
CA CYS A 121 1.15 5.77 -1.98
C CYS A 121 1.63 6.26 -0.60
N GLY A 122 2.87 5.94 -0.24
CA GLY A 122 3.48 6.38 1.01
C GLY A 122 3.54 7.90 1.13
N ALA A 123 3.95 8.59 0.06
CA ALA A 123 4.00 10.06 0.01
C ALA A 123 2.61 10.70 0.15
N ALA A 124 1.59 10.15 -0.52
CA ALA A 124 0.23 10.65 -0.43
C ALA A 124 -0.37 10.49 0.98
N LEU A 125 -0.13 9.34 1.63
CA LEU A 125 -0.56 9.10 3.01
C LEU A 125 0.22 9.97 4.01
N LEU A 126 1.52 10.19 3.79
CA LEU A 126 2.31 11.10 4.61
C LEU A 126 1.82 12.55 4.46
N HIS A 127 1.48 12.98 3.25
CA HIS A 127 0.88 14.29 3.00
C HIS A 127 -0.46 14.46 3.73
N HIS A 128 -1.31 13.42 3.75
CA HIS A 128 -2.55 13.41 4.54
C HIS A 128 -2.24 13.64 6.03
N PHE A 129 -1.30 12.88 6.60
CA PHE A 129 -0.89 13.05 8.00
C PHE A 129 -0.40 14.46 8.32
N ILE A 130 0.47 15.01 7.48
CA ILE A 130 1.00 16.37 7.64
C ILE A 130 -0.14 17.40 7.59
N THR A 131 -1.06 17.25 6.63
CA THR A 131 -2.23 18.13 6.50
C THR A 131 -3.13 18.07 7.72
N ALA A 132 -3.36 16.87 8.28
CA ALA A 132 -4.14 16.70 9.51
C ALA A 132 -3.49 17.42 10.71
N ILE A 133 -2.17 17.37 10.85
CA ILE A 133 -1.45 18.09 11.91
C ILE A 133 -1.63 19.60 11.78
N TYR A 134 -1.48 20.17 10.58
CA TYR A 134 -1.59 21.62 10.40
C TYR A 134 -3.01 22.17 10.53
N ASN A 135 -4.02 21.32 10.39
CA ASN A 135 -5.43 21.68 10.53
C ASN A 135 -6.01 21.38 11.93
N SER A 136 -5.20 20.84 12.85
CA SER A 136 -5.58 20.54 14.25
C SER A 136 -5.19 21.67 15.19
#